data_AF-A0A6B3NFU7-F1
#
_entry.id   AF-A0A6B3NFU7-F1
#
_cell.length_a   1.000
_cell.length_b   1.000
_cell.length_c   1.000
_cell.angle_alpha   90.00
_cell.angle_beta   90.00
_cell.angle_gamma   90.00
#
_symmetry.space_group_name_H-M   'P 1'
#
loop_
_entity.id
_entity.type
_entity.pdbx_description
1 polymer ?
#
loop_
_entity_poly.entity_id
_entity_poly.type
_entity_poly.pdbx_seq_one_letter_code
_entity_poly.pdbx_strand_id
1 'polypeptide(L)'
;REAAIRVPSNPYLPSPTHLEFKTLDASANPYLALGAVIAAGVDGVRSCIELGESVAMDPGYMTESERQAANIELLPANLGASIEQLSTNKLLLDALGKELAQVYLAVRQAEWEAMKDLELEAEVKLLLERY
;
A
#
# COMPACT_ATOMS: atom_id res chain seq x y z
N ARG A 1 17.19 -2.21 -3.07
CA ARG A 1 16.66 -3.33 -2.25
C ARG A 1 15.25 -2.94 -1.80
N GLU A 2 14.35 -2.66 -2.75
CA GLU A 2 13.11 -1.89 -2.51
C GLU A 2 11.84 -2.60 -2.98
N ALA A 3 11.76 -3.93 -2.82
CA ALA A 3 10.48 -4.63 -3.00
C ALA A 3 9.46 -4.21 -1.93
N ALA A 4 8.18 -4.13 -2.31
CA ALA A 4 7.06 -3.77 -1.43
C ALA A 4 6.89 -4.78 -0.28
N ILE A 5 7.04 -6.07 -0.58
CA ILE A 5 7.04 -7.16 0.40
C ILE A 5 8.40 -7.85 0.33
N ARG A 6 9.00 -8.09 1.49
CA ARG A 6 10.25 -8.85 1.61
C ARG A 6 10.03 -10.08 2.49
N VAL A 7 10.64 -11.19 2.06
CA VAL A 7 10.76 -12.42 2.85
C VAL A 7 12.16 -12.43 3.48
N PRO A 8 12.31 -12.22 4.79
CA PRO A 8 13.62 -12.24 5.43
C PRO A 8 14.16 -13.66 5.50
N SER A 9 15.40 -13.84 5.07
CA SER A 9 16.14 -15.08 5.29
C SER A 9 16.76 -15.08 6.69
N ASN A 10 16.60 -16.19 7.41
CA ASN A 10 17.28 -16.41 8.68
C ASN A 10 18.24 -17.61 8.50
N PRO A 11 19.57 -17.42 8.64
CA PRO A 11 20.53 -18.50 8.44
C PRO A 11 20.40 -19.65 9.44
N TYR A 12 19.69 -19.45 10.55
CA TYR A 12 19.48 -20.44 11.60
C TYR A 12 18.15 -21.19 11.51
N LEU A 13 17.22 -20.74 10.66
CA LEU A 13 15.90 -21.37 10.50
C LEU A 13 15.71 -21.84 9.06
N PRO A 14 15.17 -23.05 8.85
CA PRO A 14 15.02 -23.62 7.52
C PRO A 14 13.89 -22.97 6.70
N SER A 15 13.05 -22.13 7.31
CA SER A 15 11.92 -21.50 6.64
C SER A 15 11.70 -20.06 7.15
N PRO A 16 11.19 -19.15 6.31
CA PRO A 16 10.83 -17.80 6.74
C PRO A 16 9.76 -17.85 7.84
N THR A 17 9.91 -17.02 8.87
CA THR A 17 8.95 -16.95 9.98
C THR A 17 7.99 -15.77 9.87
N HIS A 18 8.29 -14.80 9.01
CA HIS A 18 7.51 -13.59 8.84
C HIS A 18 7.75 -12.95 7.47
N LEU A 19 6.91 -11.98 7.14
CA LEU A 19 7.03 -11.11 5.98
C LEU A 19 7.19 -9.66 6.45
N GLU A 20 8.02 -8.89 5.75
CA GLU A 20 8.18 -7.46 5.95
C GLU A 20 7.38 -6.70 4.88
N PHE A 21 6.36 -5.94 5.30
CA PHE A 21 5.66 -4.98 4.44
C PHE A 21 6.35 -3.62 4.55
N LYS A 22 6.94 -3.16 3.44
CA LYS A 22 7.77 -1.95 3.42
C LYS A 22 7.04 -0.69 2.94
N THR A 23 5.81 -0.83 2.48
CA THR A 23 5.00 0.25 1.90
C THR A 23 4.15 0.99 2.93
N LEU A 24 4.34 0.69 4.22
CA LEU A 24 3.65 1.34 5.33
C LEU A 24 4.61 2.34 5.98
N ASP A 25 4.10 3.52 6.29
CA ASP A 25 4.83 4.57 7.00
C ASP A 25 4.08 5.01 8.27
N ALA A 26 4.69 5.93 9.02
CA ALA A 26 4.19 6.39 10.31
C ALA A 26 2.94 7.29 10.23
N SER A 27 2.52 7.70 9.04
CA SER A 27 1.27 8.47 8.85
C SER A 27 0.03 7.57 8.88
N ALA A 28 0.20 6.27 8.66
CA ALA A 28 -0.90 5.31 8.64
C ALA A 28 -1.43 5.03 10.05
N ASN A 29 -2.75 4.88 10.18
CA ASN A 29 -3.33 4.32 11.39
C ASN A 29 -2.92 2.83 11.50
N PRO A 30 -2.17 2.42 12.55
CA PRO A 30 -1.60 1.08 12.63
C PRO A 30 -2.65 -0.03 12.67
N TYR A 31 -3.83 0.26 13.23
CA TYR A 31 -4.93 -0.71 13.30
C TYR A 31 -5.55 -0.94 11.92
N LEU A 32 -5.79 0.13 11.16
CA LEU A 32 -6.36 0.04 9.82
C LEU A 32 -5.36 -0.59 8.84
N ALA A 33 -4.09 -0.20 8.92
CA ALA A 33 -3.03 -0.75 8.08
C ALA A 33 -2.87 -2.27 8.30
N LEU A 34 -2.75 -2.70 9.57
CA LEU A 34 -2.64 -4.11 9.90
C LEU A 34 -3.90 -4.89 9.51
N GLY A 35 -5.09 -4.32 9.76
CA GLY A 35 -6.37 -4.92 9.38
C GLY A 35 -6.48 -5.16 7.88
N ALA A 36 -6.08 -4.19 7.06
CA ALA A 36 -6.07 -4.31 5.60
C ALA A 36 -5.12 -5.42 5.12
N VAL A 37 -3.91 -5.50 5.68
CA VAL A 37 -2.93 -6.55 5.34
C VAL A 37 -3.46 -7.94 5.69
N ILE A 38 -4.08 -8.09 6.88
CA ILE A 38 -4.68 -9.37 7.29
C ILE A 38 -5.85 -9.74 6.37
N ALA A 39 -6.74 -8.80 6.06
CA ALA A 39 -7.88 -9.05 5.17
C ALA A 39 -7.41 -9.53 3.78
N ALA A 40 -6.44 -8.84 3.18
CA ALA A 40 -5.86 -9.21 1.90
C ALA A 40 -5.15 -10.58 1.95
N GLY A 41 -4.37 -10.85 3.01
CA GLY A 41 -3.69 -12.12 3.17
C GLY A 41 -4.64 -13.31 3.34
N VAL A 42 -5.70 -13.13 4.15
CA VAL A 42 -6.74 -14.17 4.35
C VAL A 42 -7.50 -14.44 3.06
N ASP A 43 -7.82 -13.41 2.29
CA ASP A 43 -8.47 -13.56 0.98
C ASP A 43 -7.59 -14.35 0.01
N GLY A 44 -6.30 -14.00 -0.09
CA GLY A 44 -5.35 -14.72 -0.95
C GLY A 44 -5.23 -16.21 -0.61
N VAL A 45 -5.22 -16.56 0.69
CA VAL A 45 -5.21 -17.95 1.13
C VAL A 45 -6.51 -18.67 0.78
N ARG A 46 -7.67 -18.04 1.03
CA ARG A 46 -8.99 -18.63 0.77
C ARG A 46 -9.26 -18.84 -0.72
N SER A 47 -8.83 -17.89 -1.53
CA SER A 47 -8.97 -17.90 -2.99
C SER A 47 -7.84 -18.68 -3.68
N CYS A 48 -6.88 -19.21 -2.91
CA CYS A 48 -5.72 -19.94 -3.41
C CYS A 48 -4.98 -19.17 -4.53
N ILE A 49 -4.77 -17.87 -4.32
CA ILE A 49 -4.08 -17.02 -5.29
C ILE A 49 -2.64 -17.52 -5.46
N GLU A 50 -2.26 -17.84 -6.69
CA GLU A 50 -0.89 -18.18 -7.02
C GLU A 50 -0.01 -16.93 -6.97
N LEU A 51 1.13 -17.05 -6.27
CA LEU A 51 2.12 -15.98 -6.23
C LEU A 51 2.98 -16.03 -7.49
N GLY A 52 3.24 -14.87 -8.07
CA GLY A 52 4.20 -14.72 -9.17
C GLY A 52 5.65 -15.02 -8.73
N GLU A 53 6.56 -15.02 -9.70
CA GLU A 53 7.98 -15.20 -9.43
C GLU A 53 8.54 -14.06 -8.57
N SER A 54 9.48 -14.39 -7.68
CA SER A 54 10.13 -13.39 -6.84
C SER A 54 11.01 -12.46 -7.68
N VAL A 55 10.84 -11.15 -7.50
CA VAL A 55 11.70 -10.14 -8.15
C VAL A 55 12.97 -9.94 -7.32
N ALA A 56 14.12 -10.35 -7.87
CA ALA A 56 15.41 -10.30 -7.17
C ALA A 56 16.14 -8.94 -7.28
N MET A 57 15.68 -8.05 -8.15
CA MET A 57 16.24 -6.73 -8.35
C MET A 57 15.27 -5.63 -7.91
N ASP A 58 15.74 -4.39 -7.90
CA ASP A 58 14.89 -3.26 -7.58
C ASP A 58 13.98 -2.91 -8.76
N PRO A 59 12.64 -2.97 -8.61
CA PRO A 59 11.72 -2.58 -9.68
C PRO A 59 11.86 -1.10 -10.10
N GLY A 60 12.41 -0.24 -9.22
CA GLY A 60 12.68 1.16 -9.53
C GLY A 60 13.77 1.37 -10.58
N TYR A 61 14.65 0.39 -10.79
CA TYR A 61 15.67 0.43 -11.84
C TYR A 61 15.22 -0.19 -13.16
N MET A 62 14.04 -0.83 -13.20
CA MET A 62 13.51 -1.41 -14.43
C MET A 62 12.89 -0.32 -15.29
N THR A 63 12.95 -0.48 -16.61
CA THR A 63 12.15 0.29 -17.55
C THR A 63 10.67 -0.12 -17.45
N GLU A 64 9.78 0.69 -18.01
CA GLU A 64 8.35 0.34 -18.06
C GLU A 64 8.11 -0.98 -18.80
N SER A 65 8.80 -1.18 -19.94
CA SER A 65 8.71 -2.41 -20.73
C SER A 65 9.17 -3.64 -19.95
N GLU A 66 10.28 -3.53 -19.20
CA GLU A 66 10.78 -4.62 -18.36
C GLU A 66 9.82 -4.96 -17.21
N ARG A 67 9.20 -3.94 -16.58
CA ARG A 67 8.18 -4.17 -15.56
C ARG A 67 6.95 -4.87 -16.12
N GLN A 68 6.45 -4.41 -17.27
CA GLN A 68 5.29 -5.03 -17.94
C GLN A 68 5.58 -6.48 -18.32
N ALA A 69 6.76 -6.76 -18.88
CA ALA A 69 7.18 -8.12 -19.22
C ALA A 69 7.26 -9.05 -17.98
N ALA A 70 7.54 -8.48 -16.81
CA ALA A 70 7.60 -9.19 -15.53
C ALA A 70 6.28 -9.18 -14.74
N ASN A 71 5.19 -8.64 -15.30
CA ASN A 71 3.90 -8.43 -14.61
C ASN A 71 4.03 -7.65 -13.28
N ILE A 72 4.90 -6.63 -13.27
CA ILE A 72 5.11 -5.77 -12.11
C ILE A 72 4.28 -4.49 -12.27
N GLU A 73 3.31 -4.32 -11.39
CA GLU A 73 2.54 -3.08 -11.27
C GLU A 73 3.19 -2.14 -10.24
N LEU A 74 3.18 -0.83 -10.54
CA LEU A 74 3.64 0.19 -9.61
C LEU A 74 2.54 0.54 -8.61
N LEU A 75 2.95 0.91 -7.41
CA LEU A 75 2.03 1.50 -6.43
C LEU A 75 1.47 2.84 -6.93
N PRO A 76 0.31 3.27 -6.43
CA PRO A 76 -0.23 4.58 -6.76
C PRO A 76 0.77 5.70 -6.47
N ALA A 77 0.93 6.64 -7.41
CA ALA A 77 1.93 7.70 -7.33
C ALA A 77 1.56 8.86 -6.38
N ASN A 78 0.29 8.93 -5.96
CA ASN A 78 -0.22 9.96 -5.06
C ASN A 78 -1.46 9.46 -4.30
N LEU A 79 -1.94 10.28 -3.36
CA LEU A 79 -3.11 9.99 -2.54
C LEU A 79 -4.38 9.87 -3.39
N GLY A 80 -4.56 10.72 -4.41
CA GLY A 80 -5.71 10.65 -5.32
C GLY A 80 -5.83 9.28 -6.00
N ALA A 81 -4.75 8.80 -6.61
CA ALA A 81 -4.69 7.47 -7.23
C ALA A 81 -4.91 6.34 -6.21
N SER A 82 -4.42 6.49 -4.98
CA SER A 82 -4.68 5.52 -3.89
C SER A 82 -6.15 5.45 -3.52
N ILE A 83 -6.84 6.60 -3.45
CA ILE A 83 -8.27 6.68 -3.16
C ILE A 83 -9.09 6.04 -4.28
N GLU A 84 -8.76 6.32 -5.55
CA GLU A 84 -9.44 5.70 -6.70
C GLU A 84 -9.33 4.17 -6.66
N GLN A 85 -8.13 3.64 -6.42
CA GLN A 85 -7.91 2.19 -6.29
C GLN A 85 -8.69 1.59 -5.11
N LEU A 86 -8.66 2.24 -3.93
CA LEU A 86 -9.41 1.76 -2.77
C LEU A 86 -10.93 1.81 -3.00
N SER A 87 -11.44 2.85 -3.68
CA SER A 87 -12.87 3.05 -3.93
C SER A 87 -13.53 1.94 -4.76
N THR A 88 -12.73 1.19 -5.51
CA THR A 88 -13.19 0.06 -6.32
C THR A 88 -12.83 -1.30 -5.71
N ASN A 89 -12.06 -1.33 -4.62
CA ASN A 89 -11.62 -2.56 -3.97
C ASN A 89 -12.66 -3.07 -2.97
N LYS A 90 -13.55 -3.95 -3.43
CA LYS A 90 -14.64 -4.51 -2.60
C LYS A 90 -14.13 -5.22 -1.35
N LEU A 91 -13.05 -6.00 -1.45
CA LEU A 91 -12.49 -6.75 -0.32
C LEU A 91 -12.15 -5.83 0.86
N LEU A 92 -11.40 -4.77 0.59
CA LEU A 92 -10.96 -3.85 1.65
C LEU A 92 -12.11 -2.97 2.15
N LEU A 93 -13.03 -2.56 1.28
CA LEU A 93 -14.21 -1.80 1.67
C LEU A 93 -15.15 -2.63 2.58
N ASP A 94 -15.33 -3.91 2.26
CA ASP A 94 -16.12 -4.83 3.08
C ASP A 94 -15.42 -5.13 4.41
N ALA A 95 -14.09 -5.29 4.41
CA ALA A 95 -13.30 -5.49 5.63
C ALA A 95 -13.33 -4.29 6.59
N LEU A 96 -13.35 -3.07 6.07
CA LEU A 96 -13.55 -1.84 6.86
C LEU A 96 -14.99 -1.73 7.38
N GLY A 97 -15.95 -2.30 6.64
CA GLY A 97 -17.38 -2.10 6.86
C GLY A 97 -17.88 -0.80 6.22
N LYS A 98 -19.12 -0.83 5.73
CA LYS A 98 -19.72 0.21 4.89
C LYS A 98 -19.57 1.63 5.45
N GLU A 99 -19.90 1.82 6.73
CA GLU A 99 -19.91 3.14 7.37
C GLU A 99 -18.49 3.71 7.50
N LEU A 100 -17.56 2.91 8.02
CA LEU A 100 -16.17 3.32 8.18
C LEU A 100 -15.50 3.55 6.82
N ALA A 101 -15.74 2.68 5.85
CA ALA A 101 -15.21 2.82 4.49
C ALA A 101 -15.65 4.14 3.84
N GLN A 102 -16.94 4.47 3.96
CA GLN A 102 -17.48 5.73 3.42
C GLN A 102 -16.83 6.95 4.07
N VAL A 103 -16.71 6.96 5.40
CA VAL A 103 -16.09 8.08 6.13
C VAL A 103 -14.60 8.17 5.82
N TYR A 104 -13.89 7.04 5.76
CA TYR A 104 -12.46 7.00 5.46
C TYR A 104 -12.17 7.60 4.08
N LEU A 105 -12.89 7.16 3.05
CA LEU A 105 -12.75 7.71 1.69
C LEU A 105 -13.08 9.21 1.65
N ALA A 106 -14.15 9.64 2.32
CA ALA A 106 -14.53 11.05 2.34
C ALA A 106 -13.44 11.94 2.99
N VAL A 107 -12.85 11.49 4.10
CA VAL A 107 -11.77 12.22 4.79
C VAL A 107 -10.52 12.28 3.92
N ARG A 108 -10.08 11.15 3.33
CA ARG A 108 -8.90 11.12 2.45
C ARG A 108 -9.11 11.96 1.19
N GLN A 109 -10.31 11.96 0.62
CA GLN A 109 -10.63 12.82 -0.53
C GLN A 109 -10.57 14.31 -0.15
N ALA A 110 -11.12 14.69 1.00
CA ALA A 110 -11.06 16.07 1.45
C ALA A 110 -9.62 16.54 1.72
N GLU A 111 -8.78 15.66 2.28
CA GLU A 111 -7.34 15.90 2.45
C GLU A 111 -6.64 16.09 1.10
N TRP A 112 -6.89 15.20 0.13
CA TRP A 112 -6.33 15.31 -1.21
C TRP A 112 -6.72 16.62 -1.90
N GLU A 113 -8.02 16.98 -1.91
CA GLU A 113 -8.49 18.23 -2.51
C GLU A 113 -7.91 19.48 -1.85
N ALA A 114 -7.62 19.44 -0.55
CA ALA A 114 -7.03 20.56 0.17
C ALA A 114 -5.53 20.75 -0.12
N MET A 115 -4.82 19.69 -0.50
CA MET A 115 -3.35 19.67 -0.55
C MET A 115 -2.75 19.45 -1.93
N LYS A 116 -3.48 18.85 -2.88
CA LYS A 116 -2.94 18.42 -4.19
C LYS A 116 -2.29 19.52 -5.03
N ASP A 117 -2.72 20.77 -4.86
CA ASP A 117 -2.23 21.94 -5.61
C ASP A 117 -1.29 22.81 -4.77
N LEU A 118 -0.90 22.36 -3.57
CA LEU A 118 0.06 23.08 -2.74
C LEU A 118 1.49 22.85 -3.24
N GLU A 119 2.28 23.92 -3.24
CA GLU A 119 3.72 23.81 -3.34
C GLU A 119 4.29 23.17 -2.08
N LEU A 120 5.38 22.41 -2.21
CA LEU A 120 5.98 21.62 -1.13
C LEU A 120 6.24 22.44 0.15
N GLU A 121 6.70 23.69 0.01
CA GLU A 121 6.97 24.56 1.16
C GLU A 121 5.69 24.92 1.94
N ALA A 122 4.58 25.15 1.22
CA ALA A 122 3.28 25.43 1.82
C ALA A 122 2.68 24.19 2.49
N GLU A 123 2.85 23.01 1.88
CA GLU A 123 2.44 21.72 2.44
C GLU A 123 3.16 21.43 3.76
N VAL A 124 4.50 21.54 3.77
CA VAL A 124 5.31 21.30 4.98
C VAL A 124 4.91 22.25 6.11
N LYS A 125 4.70 23.53 5.80
CA LYS A 125 4.26 24.51 6.80
C LYS A 125 2.90 24.16 7.39
N LEU A 126 1.93 23.77 6.55
CA LEU A 126 0.61 23.35 6.99
C LEU A 126 0.67 22.15 7.95
N LEU A 127 1.50 21.15 7.62
CA LEU A 127 1.67 19.96 8.45
C LEU A 127 2.33 20.28 9.79
N LEU A 128 3.35 21.14 9.82
CA LEU A 128 4.01 21.60 11.04
C LEU A 128 3.11 22.43 11.97
N GLU A 129 2.14 23.18 11.42
CA GLU A 129 1.19 23.94 12.22
C GLU A 129 0.10 23.04 12.83
N ARG A 130 -0.16 21.88 12.21
CA ARG A 130 -1.26 20.98 12.57
C ARG A 130 -0.84 19.82 13.47
N TYR A 131 0.44 19.45 13.45
CA TYR A 131 1.05 18.33 14.19
C TYR A 131 2.34 18.75 14.88
#